data_AF-A0A4C1Y3S6-F1
#
_entry.id   AF-A0A4C1Y3S6-F1
#
_cell.length_a   1.000
_cell.length_b   1.000
_cell.length_c   1.000
_cell.angle_alpha   90.00
_cell.angle_beta   90.00
_cell.angle_gamma   90.00
#
_symmetry.space_group_name_H-M   'P 1'
#
loop_
_entity.id
_entity.type
_entity.pdbx_description
1 polymer ?
#
loop_
_entity_poly.entity_id
_entity_poly.type
_entity_poly.pdbx_seq_one_letter_code
_entity_poly.pdbx_strand_id
1 'polypeptide(L)'
;MPSQVMVIYERSRRTVEEGVQPFTIVATYCCLIVIPLINMESTDCRLAVTDQGVLVIVSVYFPSPKRLLRRDLRALLALGYAVVLFGDFNCKSTRWGCPNNNCNGNKLDRFEDRLDLEIIALSTATYIPDNVRNRPSTLDIVPTKGVALN
;
A
#
# COMPACT_ATOMS: atom_id res chain seq x y z
N MET A 1 12.21 -7.16 14.33
CA MET A 1 12.37 -6.11 13.31
C MET A 1 12.07 -6.76 11.97
N PRO A 2 10.87 -6.60 11.37
CA PRO A 2 10.70 -7.08 10.01
C PRO A 2 11.51 -6.15 9.12
N SER A 3 12.54 -6.72 8.50
CA SER A 3 13.36 -6.11 7.47
C SER A 3 12.47 -5.68 6.31
N GLN A 4 12.38 -4.37 6.05
CA GLN A 4 11.76 -3.86 4.83
C GLN A 4 12.64 -4.28 3.64
N VAL A 5 12.13 -5.18 2.81
CA VAL A 5 12.82 -5.64 1.59
C VAL A 5 12.48 -4.66 0.47
N MET A 6 13.48 -3.91 0.03
CA MET A 6 13.43 -3.09 -1.17
C MET A 6 13.57 -4.00 -2.39
N VAL A 7 12.56 -4.08 -3.26
CA VAL A 7 12.67 -4.83 -4.50
C VAL A 7 12.74 -3.89 -5.69
N ILE A 8 13.88 -3.95 -6.38
CA ILE A 8 14.17 -3.23 -7.63
C ILE A 8 13.90 -4.23 -8.77
N TYR A 9 13.06 -3.86 -9.74
CA TYR A 9 12.75 -4.70 -10.90
C TYR A 9 13.09 -3.99 -12.22
N GLU A 10 13.68 -4.72 -13.17
CA GLU A 10 14.07 -4.24 -14.51
C GLU A 10 13.36 -5.05 -15.62
N ARG A 11 13.01 -4.39 -16.74
CA ARG A 11 12.32 -5.01 -17.89
C ARG A 11 13.28 -5.83 -18.75
N SER A 12 13.24 -7.16 -18.66
CA SER A 12 13.76 -8.02 -19.73
C SER A 12 12.64 -8.37 -20.71
N ARG A 13 12.69 -7.86 -21.95
CA ARG A 13 11.78 -8.29 -23.02
C ARG A 13 12.12 -9.73 -23.43
N ARG A 14 11.46 -10.72 -22.83
CA ARG A 14 11.29 -12.04 -23.45
C ARG A 14 9.82 -12.39 -23.46
N THR A 15 9.27 -12.55 -24.66
CA THR A 15 7.97 -13.15 -24.90
C THR A 15 8.04 -14.60 -24.46
N VAL A 16 7.23 -14.96 -23.46
CA VAL A 16 6.91 -16.36 -23.16
C VAL A 16 5.49 -16.57 -23.67
N GLU A 17 5.31 -17.59 -24.52
CA GLU A 17 4.00 -18.05 -24.95
C GLU A 17 3.19 -18.44 -23.70
N GLU A 18 1.93 -18.00 -23.63
CA GLU A 18 1.02 -18.04 -22.46
C GLU A 18 0.99 -16.76 -21.59
N GLY A 19 0.26 -15.77 -22.08
CA GLY A 19 -0.93 -15.30 -21.34
C GLY A 19 -0.81 -14.18 -20.31
N VAL A 20 0.37 -13.77 -19.83
CA VAL A 20 0.55 -12.51 -19.07
C VAL A 20 1.87 -11.86 -19.44
N GLN A 21 1.82 -10.65 -20.00
CA GLN A 21 3.03 -9.86 -20.26
C GLN A 21 3.54 -9.29 -18.92
N PRO A 22 4.76 -9.61 -18.47
CA PRO A 22 5.32 -8.96 -17.29
C PRO A 22 5.56 -7.48 -17.61
N PHE A 23 4.84 -6.59 -16.94
CA PHE A 23 5.16 -5.17 -16.91
C PHE A 23 6.17 -4.91 -15.80
N THR A 24 7.12 -4.02 -16.05
CA THR A 24 8.17 -3.67 -15.09
C THR A 24 8.19 -2.17 -14.86
N ILE A 25 8.24 -1.79 -13.59
CA ILE A 25 8.18 -0.41 -13.10
C ILE A 25 9.61 0.04 -12.76
N VAL A 26 10.13 1.08 -13.43
CA VAL A 26 11.52 1.57 -13.24
C VAL A 26 11.56 2.82 -12.37
N ALA A 27 11.68 2.68 -11.06
CA ALA A 27 11.79 3.81 -10.14
C ALA A 27 13.04 4.65 -10.45
N THR A 28 12.88 5.96 -10.58
CA THR A 28 13.97 6.88 -10.98
C THR A 28 14.74 7.38 -9.75
N TYR A 29 14.05 7.51 -8.61
CA TYR A 29 14.63 7.94 -7.34
C TYR A 29 13.91 7.25 -6.18
N CYS A 30 14.64 6.54 -5.32
CA CYS A 30 14.11 6.05 -4.05
C CYS A 30 14.77 6.84 -2.91
N CYS A 31 13.96 7.35 -1.98
CA CYS A 31 14.44 8.10 -0.84
C CYS A 31 13.68 7.71 0.43
N LEU A 32 14.34 7.85 1.58
CA LEU A 32 13.66 7.74 2.85
C LEU A 32 12.67 8.92 2.97
N ILE A 33 11.44 8.65 3.40
CA ILE A 33 10.47 9.71 3.67
C ILE A 33 10.93 10.49 4.91
N VAL A 34 11.32 11.75 4.72
CA VAL A 34 11.66 12.68 5.83
C VAL A 34 10.43 13.47 6.31
N ILE A 35 9.22 13.03 5.96
CA ILE A 35 7.98 13.59 6.49
C ILE A 35 7.83 13.14 7.94
N PRO A 36 7.47 14.03 8.88
CA PRO A 36 7.23 13.65 10.27
C PRO A 36 5.94 12.82 10.41
N LEU A 37 6.05 11.50 10.23
CA LEU A 37 5.02 10.52 10.56
C LEU A 37 5.08 10.21 12.06
N ILE A 38 3.92 10.08 12.70
CA ILE A 38 3.84 9.85 14.14
C ILE A 38 3.71 8.36 14.43
N ASN A 39 2.84 7.67 13.70
CA ASN A 39 2.46 6.29 14.00
C ASN A 39 2.83 5.29 12.90
N MET A 40 3.38 5.74 11.77
CA MET A 40 3.73 4.89 10.62
C MET A 40 5.21 5.01 10.28
N GLU A 41 5.75 3.95 9.72
CA GLU A 41 7.07 3.93 9.08
C GLU A 41 6.87 3.73 7.58
N SER A 42 7.66 4.40 6.76
CA SER A 42 7.46 4.35 5.31
C SER A 42 8.73 4.64 4.53
N THR A 43 8.87 3.98 3.39
CA THR A 43 9.94 4.18 2.40
C THR A 43 9.32 4.58 1.06
N ASP A 44 9.80 5.67 0.45
CA ASP A 44 9.27 6.23 -0.82
C ASP A 44 10.14 5.85 -2.01
N CYS A 45 9.48 5.54 -3.11
CA CYS A 45 10.08 5.43 -4.43
C CYS A 45 9.25 6.23 -5.43
N ARG A 46 9.90 7.18 -6.11
CA ARG A 46 9.28 8.01 -7.14
C ARG A 46 9.56 7.43 -8.50
N LEU A 47 8.48 7.17 -9.22
CA LEU A 47 8.48 6.72 -10.61
C LEU A 47 8.08 7.88 -11.51
N ALA A 48 8.98 8.32 -12.39
CA ALA A 48 8.61 9.23 -13.45
C ALA A 48 7.85 8.44 -14.53
N VAL A 49 6.53 8.63 -14.64
CA VAL A 49 5.74 8.16 -15.78
C VAL A 49 5.68 9.32 -16.77
N THR A 50 6.28 9.15 -17.95
CA THR A 50 6.36 10.25 -18.93
C THR A 50 4.98 10.72 -19.41
N ASP A 51 4.93 11.98 -19.85
CA ASP A 51 3.81 12.79 -20.34
C ASP A 51 2.66 13.16 -19.37
N GLN A 52 2.47 12.45 -18.24
CA GLN A 52 1.28 12.66 -17.38
C GLN A 52 1.59 12.97 -15.90
N GLY A 53 2.85 12.87 -15.46
CA GLY A 53 3.28 13.24 -14.12
C GLY A 53 4.01 12.13 -13.36
N VAL A 54 4.51 12.44 -12.17
CA VAL A 54 5.26 11.49 -11.33
C VAL A 54 4.27 10.63 -10.52
N LEU A 55 4.35 9.30 -10.70
CA LEU A 55 3.69 8.34 -9.82
C LEU A 55 4.57 8.14 -8.57
N VAL A 56 3.98 8.34 -7.40
CA VAL A 56 4.66 8.11 -6.13
C VAL A 56 4.23 6.76 -5.57
N ILE A 57 5.19 5.88 -5.30
CA ILE A 57 4.93 4.56 -4.73
C ILE A 57 5.60 4.48 -3.35
N VAL A 58 4.81 4.25 -2.32
CA VAL A 58 5.28 4.26 -0.93
C VAL A 58 5.02 2.92 -0.27
N SER A 59 6.08 2.27 0.21
CA SER A 59 5.95 1.13 1.11
C SER A 59 5.66 1.64 2.53
N VAL A 60 4.62 1.13 3.17
CA VAL A 60 4.18 1.54 4.51
C VAL A 60 4.13 0.33 5.43
N TYR A 61 4.68 0.50 6.63
CA TYR A 61 4.43 -0.38 7.77
C TYR A 61 3.70 0.41 8.87
N PHE A 62 2.46 0.01 9.16
CA PHE A 62 1.69 0.58 10.25
C PHE A 62 1.59 -0.42 11.41
N PRO A 63 2.37 -0.23 12.49
CA PRO A 63 2.43 -1.19 13.58
C PRO A 63 1.15 -1.24 14.42
N SER A 64 0.69 -2.45 14.72
CA SER A 64 -0.28 -2.71 15.78
C SER A 64 0.37 -2.52 17.17
N PRO A 65 -0.30 -1.90 18.18
CA PRO A 65 -1.68 -1.43 18.20
C PRO A 65 -1.81 0.09 18.02
N LYS A 66 -0.89 0.75 17.28
CA LYS A 66 -0.94 2.21 17.12
C LYS A 66 -2.27 2.65 16.48
N ARG A 67 -2.67 3.90 16.72
CA ARG A 67 -3.93 4.45 16.18
C ARG A 67 -3.69 5.07 14.82
N LEU A 68 -4.54 4.71 13.84
CA LEU A 68 -4.50 5.33 12.51
C LEU A 68 -4.82 6.82 12.65
N LEU A 69 -3.89 7.68 12.20
CA LEU A 69 -4.03 9.13 12.22
C LEU A 69 -4.34 9.63 10.82
N ARG A 70 -5.40 10.46 10.71
CA ARG A 70 -5.74 11.14 9.44
C ARG A 70 -4.58 11.99 8.92
N ARG A 71 -3.78 12.57 9.83
CA ARG A 71 -2.63 13.42 9.50
C ARG A 71 -1.55 12.64 8.74
N ASP A 72 -1.16 11.48 9.26
CA ASP A 72 -0.11 10.64 8.65
C ASP A 72 -0.55 10.20 7.23
N LEU A 73 -1.79 9.72 7.10
CA LEU A 73 -2.34 9.34 5.79
C LEU A 73 -2.42 10.52 4.81
N ARG A 74 -2.88 11.70 5.27
CA ARG A 74 -2.88 12.92 4.43
C ARG A 74 -1.48 13.33 3.99
N ALA A 75 -0.48 13.19 4.86
CA ALA A 75 0.88 13.58 4.53
C ALA A 75 1.48 12.66 3.46
N LEU A 76 1.22 11.35 3.54
CA LEU A 76 1.60 10.39 2.50
C LEU A 76 0.89 10.68 1.17
N LEU A 77 -0.40 10.95 1.19
CA LEU A 77 -1.18 11.25 -0.03
C LEU A 77 -0.91 12.63 -0.64
N ALA A 78 -0.22 13.51 0.09
CA ALA A 78 0.22 14.81 -0.39
C ALA A 78 1.56 14.75 -1.13
N LEU A 79 2.21 13.57 -1.19
CA LEU A 79 3.48 13.39 -1.87
C LEU A 79 3.41 13.61 -3.39
N GLY A 80 2.23 13.46 -3.99
CA GLY A 80 2.01 13.64 -5.42
C GLY A 80 0.52 13.72 -5.80
N TYR A 81 0.28 13.91 -7.09
CA TYR A 81 -1.06 13.87 -7.68
C TYR A 81 -1.56 12.42 -7.82
N ALA A 82 -0.67 11.51 -8.20
CA ALA A 82 -0.90 10.07 -8.24
C ALA A 82 -0.01 9.38 -7.19
N VAL A 83 -0.64 8.70 -6.23
CA VAL A 83 0.05 8.03 -5.10
C VAL A 83 -0.48 6.62 -4.92
N VAL A 84 0.43 5.66 -4.79
CA VAL A 84 0.15 4.27 -4.42
C VAL A 84 0.85 4.00 -3.08
N LEU A 85 0.09 3.77 -2.03
CA LEU A 85 0.60 3.27 -0.77
C LEU A 85 0.44 1.75 -0.77
N PHE A 86 1.43 1.00 -0.30
CA PHE A 86 1.33 -0.46 -0.20
C PHE A 86 2.08 -0.99 1.02
N GLY A 87 1.62 -2.10 1.58
CA GLY A 87 2.28 -2.80 2.69
C GLY A 87 1.33 -3.12 3.83
N ASP A 88 1.88 -3.53 4.97
CA ASP A 88 1.12 -4.00 6.13
C ASP A 88 0.55 -2.81 6.92
N PHE A 89 -0.76 -2.61 6.80
CA PHE A 89 -1.48 -1.58 7.53
C PHE A 89 -1.99 -2.06 8.90
N ASN A 90 -1.96 -3.36 9.22
CA ASN A 90 -2.64 -3.91 10.40
C ASN A 90 -4.13 -3.48 10.55
N CYS A 91 -4.75 -3.05 9.45
CA CYS A 91 -6.13 -2.58 9.38
C CYS A 91 -7.01 -3.74 8.95
N LYS A 92 -7.96 -4.14 9.81
CA LYS A 92 -8.88 -5.23 9.50
C LYS A 92 -10.24 -4.70 9.09
N SER A 93 -10.73 -5.07 7.91
CA SER A 93 -12.09 -4.83 7.45
C SER A 93 -12.60 -6.01 6.61
N THR A 94 -13.87 -6.35 6.78
CA THR A 94 -14.57 -7.35 5.96
C THR A 94 -14.63 -6.95 4.48
N ARG A 95 -14.51 -5.66 4.16
CA ARG A 95 -14.49 -5.18 2.76
C ARG A 95 -13.28 -5.67 1.96
N TRP A 96 -12.14 -5.89 2.62
CA TRP A 96 -10.91 -6.37 1.98
C TRP A 96 -10.47 -7.74 2.47
N GLY A 97 -11.43 -8.60 2.88
CA GLY A 97 -11.14 -10.01 3.14
C GLY A 97 -10.72 -10.34 4.57
N CYS A 98 -10.86 -9.42 5.54
CA CYS A 98 -10.69 -9.78 6.94
C CYS A 98 -11.96 -10.43 7.54
N PRO A 99 -11.83 -11.36 8.50
CA PRO A 99 -12.97 -12.01 9.16
C PRO A 99 -13.82 -11.08 10.04
N ASN A 100 -13.23 -9.99 10.50
CA ASN A 100 -13.86 -8.99 11.35
C ASN A 100 -13.18 -7.63 11.16
N ASN A 101 -13.86 -6.58 11.60
CA ASN A 101 -13.31 -5.23 11.56
C ASN A 101 -12.58 -4.91 12.86
N ASN A 102 -11.46 -4.17 12.77
CA ASN A 102 -10.85 -3.52 13.92
C ASN A 102 -11.04 -1.99 13.87
N CYS A 103 -10.68 -1.30 14.96
CA CYS A 103 -10.85 0.15 15.05
C CYS A 103 -10.11 0.92 13.95
N ASN A 104 -8.94 0.43 13.52
CA ASN A 104 -8.15 1.08 12.48
C ASN A 104 -8.73 0.82 11.08
N GLY A 105 -9.22 -0.39 10.80
CA GLY A 105 -9.90 -0.71 9.55
C GLY A 105 -11.19 0.10 9.37
N ASN A 106 -12.03 0.20 10.41
CA ASN A 106 -13.22 1.07 10.39
C ASN A 106 -12.88 2.55 10.17
N LYS A 107 -11.69 3.01 10.60
CA LYS A 107 -11.24 4.39 10.35
C LYS A 107 -10.74 4.58 8.93
N LEU A 108 -9.96 3.63 8.43
CA LEU A 108 -9.43 3.68 7.06
C LEU A 108 -10.57 3.64 6.05
N ASP A 109 -11.56 2.78 6.29
CA ASP A 109 -12.82 2.67 5.55
C ASP A 109 -13.55 4.03 5.43
N ARG A 110 -13.70 4.76 6.55
CA ARG A 110 -14.30 6.11 6.56
C ARG A 110 -13.43 7.18 5.91
N PHE A 111 -12.15 6.92 5.71
CA PHE A 111 -11.25 7.85 5.04
C PHE A 111 -11.29 7.71 3.52
N GLU A 112 -11.80 6.59 3.00
CA GLU A 112 -11.99 6.35 1.56
C GLU A 112 -12.75 7.51 0.90
N ASP A 113 -13.97 7.77 1.35
CA ASP A 113 -14.83 8.85 0.84
C ASP A 113 -14.29 10.27 1.10
N ARG A 114 -13.46 10.44 2.14
CA ARG A 114 -13.06 11.76 2.64
C ARG A 114 -11.74 12.25 2.08
N LEU A 115 -10.97 11.37 1.46
CA LEU A 115 -9.63 11.64 0.95
C LEU A 115 -9.47 11.25 -0.53
N ASP A 116 -10.58 10.92 -1.22
CA ASP A 116 -10.62 10.43 -2.60
C ASP A 116 -9.63 9.27 -2.80
N LEU A 117 -9.73 8.30 -1.89
CA LEU A 117 -8.90 7.10 -1.87
C LEU A 117 -9.68 5.92 -2.43
N GLU A 118 -8.95 4.96 -2.99
CA GLU A 118 -9.46 3.63 -3.27
C GLU A 118 -8.61 2.60 -2.50
N ILE A 119 -9.23 1.56 -1.95
CA ILE A 119 -8.52 0.48 -1.26
C ILE A 119 -8.57 -0.78 -2.12
N ILE A 120 -7.40 -1.18 -2.60
CA ILE A 120 -7.23 -2.44 -3.32
C ILE A 120 -6.61 -3.46 -2.38
N ALA A 121 -7.07 -4.70 -2.44
CA ALA A 121 -6.56 -5.77 -1.62
C ALA A 121 -6.49 -7.08 -2.41
N LEU A 122 -5.60 -7.97 -1.98
CA LEU A 122 -5.55 -9.32 -2.50
C LEU A 122 -6.81 -10.07 -2.07
N SER A 123 -7.32 -10.93 -2.95
CA SER A 123 -8.42 -11.85 -2.64
C SER A 123 -8.02 -12.95 -1.65
N THR A 124 -6.71 -13.12 -1.41
CA THR A 124 -6.14 -14.08 -0.46
C THR A 124 -5.58 -13.37 0.77
N ALA A 125 -5.59 -14.07 1.90
CA ALA A 125 -5.05 -13.56 3.16
C ALA A 125 -3.52 -13.42 3.08
N THR A 126 -3.00 -12.31 3.60
CA THR A 126 -1.55 -12.04 3.66
C THR A 126 -0.97 -12.26 5.05
N TYR A 127 -1.83 -12.43 6.06
CA TYR A 127 -1.48 -12.82 7.41
C TYR A 127 -2.15 -14.13 7.79
N ILE A 128 -1.33 -15.13 8.09
CA ILE A 128 -1.75 -16.43 8.63
C ILE A 128 -1.32 -16.49 10.10
N PRO A 129 -2.26 -16.55 11.06
CA PRO A 129 -1.93 -16.62 12.47
C PRO A 129 -1.44 -18.02 12.88
N ASP A 130 -0.47 -18.08 13.81
CA ASP A 130 0.01 -19.36 14.37
C ASP A 130 -1.08 -20.11 15.15
N ASN A 131 -1.93 -19.36 15.86
CA ASN A 131 -3.06 -19.93 16.57
C ASN A 131 -4.17 -20.29 15.58
N VAL A 132 -4.39 -21.59 15.38
CA VAL A 132 -5.41 -22.16 14.48
C VAL A 132 -6.86 -21.70 14.76
N ARG A 133 -7.14 -21.19 15.96
CA ARG A 133 -8.46 -20.60 16.28
C ARG A 133 -8.65 -19.22 15.67
N ASN A 134 -7.57 -18.51 15.39
CA ASN A 134 -7.62 -17.23 14.71
C ASN A 134 -7.78 -17.46 13.22
N ARG A 135 -8.63 -16.64 12.61
CA ARG A 135 -8.84 -16.70 11.16
C ARG A 135 -7.78 -15.87 10.42
N PRO A 136 -7.30 -16.33 9.25
CA PRO A 136 -6.45 -15.54 8.36
C PRO A 136 -7.01 -14.15 8.05
N SER A 137 -6.16 -13.17 7.75
CA SER A 137 -6.58 -11.80 7.46
C SER A 137 -5.72 -11.20 6.34
N THR A 138 -6.29 -10.30 5.56
CA THR A 138 -5.56 -9.49 4.58
C THR A 138 -5.13 -8.18 5.24
N LEU A 139 -3.85 -8.08 5.59
CA LEU A 139 -3.30 -6.90 6.28
C LEU A 139 -2.45 -6.04 5.35
N ASP A 140 -1.92 -6.64 4.28
CA ASP A 140 -1.26 -5.94 3.20
C ASP A 140 -2.33 -5.46 2.22
N ILE A 141 -2.44 -4.14 2.10
CA ILE A 141 -3.45 -3.47 1.27
C ILE A 141 -2.77 -2.34 0.47
N VAL A 142 -3.47 -1.87 -0.55
CA VAL A 142 -2.98 -0.85 -1.48
C VAL A 142 -3.95 0.33 -1.55
N PRO A 143 -3.85 1.31 -0.64
CA PRO A 143 -4.56 2.58 -0.76
C PRO A 143 -3.98 3.43 -1.90
N THR A 144 -4.81 3.88 -2.83
CA THR A 144 -4.40 4.68 -3.99
C THR A 144 -5.16 6.00 -4.06
N LYS A 145 -4.53 7.02 -4.66
CA LYS A 145 -5.13 8.31 -4.96
C LYS A 145 -4.70 8.74 -6.36
N GLY A 146 -5.67 9.21 -7.16
CA GLY A 146 -5.38 9.75 -8.50
C GLY A 146 -4.78 8.73 -9.46
N VAL A 147 -5.00 7.43 -9.21
CA VAL A 147 -4.59 6.32 -10.08
C VAL A 147 -5.87 5.69 -10.63
N ALA A 148 -6.00 5.60 -11.94
CA ALA A 148 -7.07 4.85 -12.59
C ALA A 148 -6.54 3.46 -12.96
N LEU A 149 -7.14 2.41 -12.41
CA LEU A 149 -6.85 1.02 -12.74
C LEU A 149 -8.01 0.48 -13.59
N ASN A 150 -8.08 0.93 -14.84
CA ASN A 150 -9.07 0.49 -15.81
C ASN A 150 -8.50 -0.62 -16.69
#